data_AF-A0A1B6LPS1-F1
#
_entry.id   AF-A0A1B6LPS1-F1
#
_cell.length_a   1.000
_cell.length_b   1.000
_cell.length_c   1.000
_cell.angle_alpha   90.00
_cell.angle_beta   90.00
_cell.angle_gamma   90.00
#
_symmetry.space_group_name_H-M   'P 1'
#
loop_
_entity.id
_entity.type
_entity.pdbx_description
1 polymer ?
#
loop_
_entity_poly.entity_id
_entity_poly.type
_entity_poly.pdbx_seq_one_letter_code
_entity_poly.pdbx_strand_id
1 'polypeptide(L)'
;MMQARTEVVTFLAKDESSRLTAGKRETITKKKVKKQKRLLNDSLKNLHAKFIVEYPMYKHMSYSLFCRFRPFWIVNPSVTSRNTCLCKTHENVKLLMTRIAQDKILNERSDSELVKSLCCRKEHIEEACLERKCLFCKHKTITSNEFNSEELTFYDEWKMMTVDLIIKGKPKKCKKVKKERVVCTKENLLEKLKKTIFPFMQHCANIKHQFKTISDMKENLGKDEILLHFDFSENFNCKYSGNSVRTLWRV
;
A
#
# COMPACT_ATOMS: atom_id res chain seq x y z
N MET A 1 29.26 6.34 -15.79
CA MET A 1 27.88 6.80 -16.08
C MET A 1 26.94 5.71 -16.60
N MET A 2 27.39 4.79 -17.46
CA MET A 2 26.53 3.75 -18.06
C MET A 2 26.01 2.75 -17.01
N GLN A 3 26.86 2.32 -16.08
CA GLN A 3 26.48 1.42 -14.97
C GLN A 3 25.42 2.03 -14.04
N ALA A 4 25.64 3.28 -13.58
CA ALA A 4 24.66 3.99 -12.73
C ALA A 4 23.28 4.11 -13.39
N ARG A 5 23.22 4.30 -14.71
CA ARG A 5 21.96 4.32 -15.45
C ARG A 5 21.29 2.95 -15.47
N THR A 6 22.05 1.88 -15.71
CA THR A 6 21.54 0.51 -15.69
C THR A 6 20.96 0.17 -14.32
N GLU A 7 21.66 0.48 -13.24
CA GLU A 7 21.20 0.23 -11.87
C GLU A 7 19.89 0.95 -11.54
N VAL A 8 19.76 2.23 -11.93
CA VAL A 8 18.50 2.97 -11.74
C VAL A 8 17.36 2.34 -12.56
N VAL A 9 17.64 1.90 -13.78
CA VAL A 9 16.63 1.23 -14.63
C VAL A 9 16.20 -0.10 -14.00
N THR A 10 17.15 -0.91 -13.53
CA THR A 10 16.88 -2.19 -12.85
C THR A 10 16.08 -1.96 -11.58
N PHE A 11 16.51 -1.04 -10.71
CA PHE A 11 15.81 -0.67 -9.49
C PHE A 11 14.36 -0.23 -9.75
N LEU A 12 14.16 0.67 -10.74
CA LEU A 12 12.81 1.14 -11.08
C LEU A 12 11.96 0.04 -11.72
N ALA A 13 12.57 -0.94 -12.39
CA ALA A 13 11.89 -2.07 -13.01
C ALA A 13 11.50 -3.18 -12.03
N LYS A 14 12.02 -3.17 -10.79
CA LYS A 14 11.56 -4.07 -9.72
C LYS A 14 10.07 -3.86 -9.44
N ASP A 15 9.36 -4.93 -9.09
CA ASP A 15 7.92 -4.88 -8.81
C ASP A 15 7.57 -4.03 -7.57
N GLU A 16 8.54 -3.84 -6.68
CA GLU A 16 8.45 -2.93 -5.53
C GLU A 16 8.39 -1.45 -5.96
N SER A 17 9.19 -1.08 -6.97
CA SER A 17 9.34 0.31 -7.44
C SER A 17 8.29 0.70 -8.48
N SER A 18 7.94 -0.22 -9.36
CA SER A 18 6.89 -0.03 -10.36
C SER A 18 6.19 -1.34 -10.66
N ARG A 19 4.99 -1.32 -11.22
CA ARG A 19 4.26 -2.53 -11.60
C ARG A 19 3.97 -2.56 -13.10
N LEU A 20 3.83 -3.77 -13.64
CA LEU A 20 3.36 -3.96 -15.01
C LEU A 20 1.87 -3.65 -15.12
N THR A 21 1.50 -3.09 -16.27
CA THR A 21 0.11 -2.95 -16.68
C THR A 21 -0.36 -4.25 -17.35
N ALA A 22 -1.60 -4.67 -17.08
CA ALA A 22 -2.15 -5.93 -17.59
C ALA A 22 -2.73 -5.81 -19.01
N GLY A 23 -2.99 -4.60 -19.50
CA GLY A 23 -3.58 -4.40 -20.81
C GLY A 23 -2.60 -4.69 -21.95
N LYS A 24 -3.00 -5.56 -22.89
CA LYS A 24 -2.25 -5.84 -24.14
C LYS A 24 -1.95 -4.58 -24.98
N ARG A 25 -2.80 -3.54 -24.84
CA ARG A 25 -2.64 -2.24 -25.51
C ARG A 25 -1.88 -1.21 -24.68
N GLU A 26 -1.56 -1.51 -23.42
CA GLU A 26 -0.84 -0.60 -22.51
C GLU A 26 0.67 -0.69 -22.75
N THR A 27 1.08 -0.32 -23.97
CA THR A 27 2.49 -0.31 -24.38
C THR A 27 2.92 1.10 -24.73
N ILE A 28 4.18 1.44 -24.46
CA ILE A 28 4.77 2.71 -24.87
C ILE A 28 5.86 2.40 -25.90
N THR A 29 5.85 3.14 -27.01
CA THR A 29 6.85 3.02 -28.07
C THR A 29 7.65 4.30 -28.16
N LYS A 30 8.97 4.20 -28.10
CA LYS A 30 9.88 5.34 -28.30
C LYS A 30 11.09 4.87 -29.09
N LYS A 31 11.49 5.63 -30.13
CA LYS A 31 12.62 5.28 -31.01
C LYS A 31 12.53 3.85 -31.57
N LYS A 32 11.36 3.46 -32.09
CA LYS A 32 11.07 2.10 -32.62
C LYS A 32 11.18 0.95 -31.61
N VAL A 33 11.43 1.23 -30.33
CA VAL A 33 11.42 0.22 -29.26
C VAL A 33 10.08 0.26 -28.55
N LYS A 34 9.31 -0.84 -28.66
CA LYS A 34 8.05 -1.05 -27.96
C LYS A 34 8.29 -1.77 -26.64
N LYS A 35 7.75 -1.24 -25.54
CA LYS A 35 7.84 -1.85 -24.20
C LYS A 35 6.47 -1.84 -23.52
N GLN A 36 6.21 -2.85 -22.69
CA GLN A 36 5.04 -2.86 -21.81
C GLN A 36 5.14 -1.69 -20.82
N LYS A 37 4.05 -0.95 -20.65
CA LYS A 37 3.99 0.18 -19.73
C LYS A 37 4.09 -0.33 -18.29
N ARG A 38 4.92 0.33 -17.49
CA ARG A 38 4.98 0.15 -16.05
C ARG A 38 4.55 1.43 -15.35
N LEU A 39 3.82 1.30 -14.25
CA LEU A 39 3.37 2.41 -13.41
C LEU A 39 4.18 2.42 -12.13
N LEU A 40 4.75 3.58 -11.77
CA LEU A 40 5.44 3.73 -10.49
C LEU A 40 4.47 3.48 -9.32
N ASN A 41 4.97 2.82 -8.28
CA ASN A 41 4.18 2.52 -7.08
C ASN A 41 4.24 3.66 -6.04
N ASP A 42 5.25 4.53 -6.14
CA ASP A 42 5.50 5.63 -5.21
C ASP A 42 6.00 6.86 -5.99
N SER A 43 6.10 8.00 -5.32
CA SER A 43 6.71 9.20 -5.91
C SER A 43 8.18 8.95 -6.25
N LEU A 44 8.67 9.55 -7.33
CA LEU A 44 10.10 9.48 -7.68
C LEU A 44 11.00 9.98 -6.56
N LYS A 45 10.52 10.95 -5.75
CA LYS A 45 11.26 11.48 -4.60
C LYS A 45 11.47 10.41 -3.52
N ASN A 46 10.42 9.65 -3.20
CA ASN A 46 10.50 8.55 -2.23
C ASN A 46 11.33 7.39 -2.79
N LEU A 47 11.18 7.06 -4.08
CA LEU A 47 11.98 6.02 -4.73
C LEU A 47 13.46 6.37 -4.81
N HIS A 48 13.80 7.64 -5.02
CA HIS A 48 15.18 8.13 -4.95
C HIS A 48 15.76 7.97 -3.54
N ALA A 49 14.99 8.32 -2.51
CA ALA A 49 15.39 8.10 -1.12
C ALA A 49 15.63 6.61 -0.78
N LYS A 50 14.80 5.70 -1.33
CA LYS A 50 15.01 4.25 -1.21
C LYS A 50 16.27 3.79 -1.96
N PHE A 51 16.45 4.26 -3.19
CA PHE A 51 17.59 3.90 -4.05
C PHE A 51 18.95 4.23 -3.41
N ILE A 52 19.11 5.41 -2.81
CA ILE A 52 20.38 5.80 -2.18
C ILE A 52 20.71 4.99 -0.92
N VAL A 53 19.70 4.41 -0.26
CA VAL A 53 19.87 3.54 0.91
C VAL A 53 20.23 2.13 0.45
N GLU A 54 19.56 1.61 -0.58
CA GLU A 54 19.82 0.27 -1.13
C GLU A 54 21.15 0.19 -1.88
N TYR A 55 21.58 1.29 -2.52
CA TYR A 55 22.83 1.39 -3.24
C TYR A 55 23.73 2.49 -2.65
N PRO A 56 24.42 2.24 -1.52
CA PRO A 56 25.26 3.24 -0.85
C PRO A 56 26.34 3.85 -1.75
N MET A 57 26.82 3.09 -2.76
CA MET A 57 27.77 3.58 -3.77
C MET A 57 27.25 4.79 -4.57
N TYR A 58 25.93 4.99 -4.65
CA TYR A 58 25.29 6.09 -5.35
C TYR A 58 24.64 7.10 -4.38
N LYS A 59 25.06 7.16 -3.12
CA LYS A 59 24.51 8.06 -2.09
C LYS A 59 24.50 9.54 -2.52
N HIS A 60 25.46 9.97 -3.33
CA HIS A 60 25.58 11.35 -3.84
C HIS A 60 24.82 11.60 -5.16
N MET A 61 24.08 10.61 -5.67
CA MET A 61 23.29 10.79 -6.89
C MET A 61 22.17 11.81 -6.63
N SER A 62 22.13 12.87 -7.44
CA SER A 62 21.08 13.88 -7.33
C SER A 62 19.74 13.34 -7.82
N TYR A 63 18.65 13.88 -7.24
CA TYR A 63 17.28 13.57 -7.66
C TYR A 63 17.05 13.83 -9.16
N SER A 64 17.60 14.93 -9.68
CA SER A 64 17.50 15.29 -11.11
C SER A 64 18.16 14.26 -12.00
N LEU A 65 19.33 13.74 -11.61
CA LEU A 65 20.02 12.71 -12.36
C LEU A 65 19.26 11.38 -12.33
N PHE A 66 18.74 10.99 -11.16
CA PHE A 66 17.88 9.81 -11.00
C PHE A 66 16.64 9.88 -11.91
N CYS A 67 15.96 11.03 -11.93
CA CYS A 67 14.80 11.24 -12.79
C CYS A 67 15.15 11.16 -14.29
N ARG A 68 16.34 11.64 -14.68
CA ARG A 68 16.82 11.57 -16.06
C ARG A 68 17.13 10.14 -16.50
N PHE A 69 17.55 9.27 -15.58
CA PHE A 69 17.81 7.86 -15.85
C PHE A 69 16.54 7.00 -15.91
N ARG A 70 15.39 7.54 -15.46
CA ARG A 70 14.10 6.85 -15.58
C ARG A 70 13.82 6.47 -17.05
N PRO A 71 13.60 5.18 -17.33
CA PRO A 71 13.28 4.73 -18.68
C PRO A 71 11.87 5.18 -19.11
N PHE A 72 11.67 5.36 -20.42
CA PHE A 72 10.44 5.96 -20.96
C PHE A 72 9.17 5.12 -20.74
N TRP A 73 9.32 3.80 -20.53
CA TRP A 73 8.20 2.89 -20.32
C TRP A 73 7.76 2.78 -18.86
N ILE A 74 8.50 3.39 -17.92
CA ILE A 74 8.13 3.50 -16.50
C ILE A 74 7.58 4.91 -16.26
N VAL A 75 6.28 5.00 -16.02
CA VAL A 75 5.57 6.29 -15.97
C VAL A 75 4.85 6.49 -14.65
N ASN A 76 4.55 7.75 -14.34
CA ASN A 76 3.71 8.08 -13.19
C ASN A 76 2.29 7.53 -13.43
N PRO A 77 1.64 6.96 -12.40
CA PRO A 77 0.23 6.62 -12.47
C PRO A 77 -0.64 7.88 -12.64
N SER A 78 -1.70 7.79 -13.44
CA SER A 78 -2.79 8.77 -13.42
C SER A 78 -3.56 8.67 -12.11
N VAL A 79 -4.38 9.68 -11.78
CA VAL A 79 -5.19 9.68 -10.55
C VAL A 79 -6.02 8.41 -10.39
N THR A 80 -6.59 7.93 -11.50
CA THR A 80 -7.38 6.69 -11.60
C THR A 80 -6.56 5.42 -11.51
N SER A 81 -5.26 5.48 -11.80
CA SER A 81 -4.34 4.34 -11.75
C SER A 81 -3.37 4.46 -10.58
N ARG A 82 -3.62 5.28 -9.55
CA ARG A 82 -2.79 5.29 -8.34
C ARG A 82 -3.10 4.01 -7.55
N ASN A 83 -2.09 3.16 -7.36
CA ASN A 83 -2.19 1.98 -6.51
C ASN A 83 -2.11 2.39 -5.04
N THR A 84 -3.20 2.96 -4.54
CA THR A 84 -3.50 2.75 -3.12
C THR A 84 -4.19 1.41 -3.02
N CYS A 85 -3.80 0.54 -2.07
CA CYS A 85 -4.63 -0.63 -1.76
C CYS A 85 -6.04 -0.10 -1.46
N LEU A 86 -7.00 -0.41 -2.32
CA LEU A 86 -8.41 -0.07 -2.10
C LEU A 86 -9.08 -1.10 -1.18
N CYS A 87 -8.27 -1.90 -0.49
CA CYS A 87 -8.76 -2.87 0.47
C CYS A 87 -9.34 -2.16 1.69
N LYS A 88 -10.40 -2.73 2.24
CA LYS A 88 -11.04 -2.27 3.46
C LYS A 88 -10.06 -2.07 4.62
N THR A 89 -9.03 -2.91 4.74
CA THR A 89 -8.04 -2.79 5.82
C THR A 89 -7.25 -1.48 5.71
N HIS A 90 -6.67 -1.15 4.55
CA HIS A 90 -5.93 0.10 4.36
C HIS A 90 -6.85 1.32 4.47
N GLU A 91 -8.05 1.27 3.87
CA GLU A 91 -8.94 2.42 3.91
C GLU A 91 -9.46 2.71 5.34
N ASN A 92 -9.81 1.68 6.11
CA ASN A 92 -10.27 1.87 7.49
C ASN A 92 -9.16 2.40 8.40
N VAL A 93 -7.93 1.90 8.28
CA VAL A 93 -6.80 2.42 9.07
C VAL A 93 -6.49 3.87 8.69
N LYS A 94 -6.56 4.21 7.40
CA LYS A 94 -6.38 5.60 6.95
C LYS A 94 -7.46 6.54 7.49
N LEU A 95 -8.73 6.10 7.52
CA LEU A 95 -9.83 6.88 8.10
C LEU A 95 -9.64 7.09 9.62
N LEU A 96 -9.21 6.04 10.35
CA LEU A 96 -8.85 6.14 11.77
C LEU A 96 -7.69 7.12 12.00
N MET A 97 -6.59 6.97 11.25
CA MET A 97 -5.42 7.84 11.37
C MET A 97 -5.72 9.30 11.03
N THR A 98 -6.62 9.53 10.05
CA THR A 98 -7.07 10.89 9.72
C THR A 98 -7.73 11.56 10.92
N ARG A 99 -8.60 10.83 11.64
CA ARG A 99 -9.23 11.38 12.85
C ARG A 99 -8.22 11.55 13.98
N ILE A 100 -7.38 10.55 14.22
CA ILE A 100 -6.37 10.59 15.28
C ILE A 100 -5.41 11.77 15.13
N ALA A 101 -5.02 12.09 13.90
CA ALA A 101 -4.20 13.27 13.59
C ALA A 101 -4.96 14.59 13.82
N GLN A 102 -6.26 14.65 13.48
CA GLN A 102 -7.11 15.83 13.72
C GLN A 102 -7.27 16.11 15.22
N ASP A 103 -7.51 15.05 16.00
CA ASP A 103 -7.70 15.12 17.45
C ASP A 103 -6.37 15.22 18.22
N LYS A 104 -5.23 15.18 17.51
CA LYS A 104 -3.86 15.25 18.04
C LYS A 104 -3.53 14.19 19.10
N ILE A 105 -4.20 13.03 19.02
CA ILE A 105 -4.03 11.92 19.96
C ILE A 105 -2.62 11.30 19.83
N LEU A 106 -2.08 11.23 18.60
CA LEU A 106 -0.73 10.74 18.31
C LEU A 106 0.10 11.81 17.60
N ASN A 107 1.42 11.64 17.62
CA ASN A 107 2.35 12.50 16.87
C ASN A 107 2.41 12.13 15.38
N GLU A 108 2.21 10.85 15.07
CA GLU A 108 2.20 10.32 13.71
C GLU A 108 0.94 10.75 12.94
N ARG A 109 1.14 11.28 11.73
CA ARG A 109 0.07 11.86 10.92
C ARG A 109 -0.46 10.92 9.85
N SER A 110 0.18 9.76 9.67
CA SER A 110 -0.20 8.77 8.68
C SER A 110 0.00 7.35 9.21
N ASP A 111 -0.71 6.40 8.60
CA ASP A 111 -0.55 4.97 8.84
C ASP A 111 0.90 4.51 8.56
N SER A 112 1.54 5.05 7.53
CA SER A 112 2.96 4.77 7.23
C SER A 112 3.90 5.26 8.33
N GLU A 113 3.68 6.46 8.87
CA GLU A 113 4.49 6.99 9.98
C GLU A 113 4.33 6.16 11.24
N LEU A 114 3.09 5.75 11.56
CA LEU A 114 2.79 4.91 12.71
C LEU A 114 3.46 3.54 12.60
N VAL A 115 3.39 2.89 11.44
CA VAL A 115 4.08 1.61 11.22
C VAL A 115 5.59 1.78 11.37
N LYS A 116 6.16 2.88 10.86
CA LYS A 116 7.60 3.18 11.00
C LYS A 116 8.02 3.39 12.45
N SER A 117 7.20 4.04 13.29
CA SER A 117 7.54 4.27 14.70
C SER A 117 7.52 2.96 15.51
N LEU A 118 6.65 2.02 15.13
CA LEU A 118 6.55 0.70 15.74
C LEU A 118 7.62 -0.31 15.27
N CYS A 119 8.40 0.00 14.23
CA CYS A 119 9.46 -0.86 13.69
C CYS A 119 10.87 -0.40 14.08
N CYS A 120 11.89 -1.22 13.78
CA CYS A 120 13.28 -0.92 14.14
C CYS A 120 13.93 0.10 13.19
N ARG A 121 13.83 -0.13 11.88
CA ARG A 121 14.42 0.69 10.81
C ARG A 121 13.30 1.33 10.02
N LYS A 122 13.29 2.67 9.91
CA LYS A 122 12.18 3.44 9.34
C LYS A 122 12.17 3.38 7.81
N GLU A 123 13.34 3.22 7.20
CA GLU A 123 13.56 3.22 5.75
C GLU A 123 13.40 1.82 5.16
N HIS A 124 13.84 0.79 5.91
CA HIS A 124 13.73 -0.61 5.51
C HIS A 124 13.09 -1.44 6.63
N ILE A 125 11.79 -1.64 6.52
CA ILE A 125 11.03 -2.40 7.51
C ILE A 125 11.09 -3.89 7.16
N GLU A 126 11.67 -4.70 8.04
CA GLU A 126 11.72 -6.16 7.90
C GLU A 126 10.34 -6.79 8.13
N GLU A 127 10.06 -7.91 7.43
CA GLU A 127 8.83 -8.70 7.61
C GLU A 127 8.63 -9.11 9.08
N ALA A 128 9.71 -9.55 9.74
CA ALA A 128 9.68 -9.90 11.16
C ALA A 128 9.25 -8.73 12.08
N CYS A 129 9.49 -7.47 11.70
CA CYS A 129 9.00 -6.31 12.44
C CYS A 129 7.49 -6.14 12.28
N LEU A 130 6.98 -6.30 11.04
CA LEU A 130 5.57 -6.19 10.72
C LEU A 130 4.73 -7.32 11.35
N GLU A 131 5.28 -8.54 11.36
CA GLU A 131 4.68 -9.72 11.99
C GLU A 131 4.81 -9.73 13.53
N ARG A 132 5.49 -8.74 14.12
CA ARG A 132 5.78 -8.66 15.56
C ARG A 132 6.57 -9.85 16.12
N LYS A 133 7.36 -10.52 15.27
CA LYS A 133 8.32 -11.57 15.64
C LYS A 133 9.73 -11.05 15.92
N CYS A 134 10.01 -9.78 15.59
CA CYS A 134 11.31 -9.15 15.83
C CYS A 134 11.62 -9.01 17.32
N LEU A 135 12.78 -9.52 17.76
CA LEU A 135 13.21 -9.48 19.16
C LEU A 135 13.30 -8.07 19.75
N PHE A 136 13.62 -7.06 18.92
CA PHE A 136 13.88 -5.69 19.37
C PHE A 136 12.62 -4.81 19.43
N CYS A 137 11.62 -5.04 18.56
CA CYS A 137 10.43 -4.18 18.50
C CYS A 137 9.11 -4.90 18.82
N LYS A 138 9.10 -6.21 19.10
CA LYS A 138 7.87 -6.97 19.43
C LYS A 138 7.05 -6.39 20.58
N HIS A 139 7.68 -5.68 21.51
CA HIS A 139 7.02 -5.05 22.65
C HIS A 139 6.70 -3.56 22.48
N LYS A 140 7.10 -2.92 21.36
CA LYS A 140 6.78 -1.49 21.13
C LYS A 140 5.28 -1.28 20.98
N THR A 141 4.68 -0.45 21.82
CA THR A 141 3.25 -0.11 21.75
C THR A 141 3.05 1.31 21.22
N ILE A 142 1.80 1.66 20.91
CA ILE A 142 1.43 3.01 20.50
C ILE A 142 1.52 3.93 21.72
N THR A 143 2.30 5.01 21.61
CA THR A 143 2.41 6.05 22.63
C THR A 143 1.52 7.23 22.25
N SER A 144 0.55 7.56 23.10
CA SER A 144 -0.31 8.72 22.89
C SER A 144 0.24 9.98 23.55
N ASN A 145 -0.19 11.12 23.02
CA ASN A 145 -0.02 12.41 23.67
C ASN A 145 -1.01 12.56 24.83
N GLU A 146 -0.94 13.68 25.56
CA GLU A 146 -1.99 14.06 26.50
C GLU A 146 -3.24 14.54 25.73
N PHE A 147 -4.39 13.95 26.04
CA PHE A 147 -5.69 14.33 25.49
C PHE A 147 -6.80 14.06 26.50
N ASN A 148 -7.97 14.67 26.31
CA ASN A 148 -9.15 14.37 27.13
C ASN A 148 -9.78 13.04 26.67
N SER A 149 -9.64 11.99 27.48
CA SER A 149 -10.12 10.63 27.17
C SER A 149 -11.62 10.52 26.94
N GLU A 150 -12.43 11.33 27.63
CA GLU A 150 -13.90 11.27 27.59
C GLU A 150 -14.52 12.14 26.50
N GLU A 151 -13.72 13.03 25.89
CA GLU A 151 -14.19 13.90 24.83
C GLU A 151 -14.72 13.08 23.64
N LEU A 152 -15.91 13.46 23.17
CA LEU A 152 -16.54 12.80 22.03
C LEU A 152 -15.84 13.17 20.72
N THR A 153 -15.72 12.17 19.86
CA THR A 153 -15.17 12.26 18.52
C THR A 153 -15.90 11.30 17.59
N PHE A 154 -15.48 11.24 16.33
CA PHE A 154 -16.03 10.32 15.36
C PHE A 154 -15.01 9.88 14.33
N TYR A 155 -15.16 8.65 13.84
CA TYR A 155 -14.44 8.18 12.67
C TYR A 155 -15.40 7.54 11.69
N ASP A 156 -15.02 7.53 10.43
CA ASP A 156 -15.75 6.76 9.44
C ASP A 156 -15.08 5.39 9.28
N GLU A 157 -15.86 4.33 9.08
CA GLU A 157 -15.35 3.02 8.70
C GLU A 157 -16.21 2.35 7.62
N TRP A 158 -15.57 1.56 6.78
CA TRP A 158 -16.26 0.68 5.83
C TRP A 158 -16.63 -0.62 6.54
N LYS A 159 -17.92 -0.87 6.71
CA LYS A 159 -18.45 -2.11 7.29
C LYS A 159 -19.29 -2.89 6.30
N MET A 160 -19.31 -4.21 6.47
CA MET A 160 -20.18 -5.08 5.70
C MET A 160 -21.53 -5.13 6.41
N MET A 161 -22.59 -4.71 5.72
CA MET A 161 -23.95 -4.70 6.23
C MET A 161 -24.80 -5.70 5.45
N THR A 162 -25.64 -6.43 6.17
CA THR A 162 -26.70 -7.21 5.55
C THR A 162 -27.85 -6.24 5.24
N VAL A 163 -28.24 -6.17 3.97
CA VAL A 163 -29.35 -5.36 3.50
C VAL A 163 -30.38 -6.28 2.87
N ASP A 164 -31.62 -6.14 3.29
CA ASP A 164 -32.75 -6.80 2.63
C ASP A 164 -33.06 -6.04 1.34
N LEU A 165 -32.89 -6.72 0.20
CA LEU A 165 -33.19 -6.18 -1.11
C LEU A 165 -34.27 -7.03 -1.77
N ILE A 166 -35.28 -6.37 -2.36
CA ILE A 166 -36.24 -7.05 -3.22
C ILE A 166 -35.59 -7.17 -4.60
N ILE A 167 -35.17 -8.38 -4.97
CA ILE A 167 -34.62 -8.66 -6.30
C ILE A 167 -35.66 -9.51 -7.02
N LYS A 168 -36.24 -8.97 -8.11
CA LYS A 168 -37.29 -9.63 -8.89
C LYS A 168 -38.50 -10.04 -8.02
N GLY A 169 -38.97 -9.15 -7.15
CA GLY A 169 -40.13 -9.38 -6.29
C GLY A 169 -39.90 -10.32 -5.10
N LYS A 170 -38.70 -10.89 -4.93
CA LYS A 170 -38.38 -11.77 -3.80
C LYS A 170 -37.43 -11.06 -2.82
N PRO A 171 -37.71 -11.11 -1.50
CA PRO A 171 -36.79 -10.58 -0.49
C PRO A 171 -35.52 -11.44 -0.47
N LYS A 172 -34.36 -10.80 -0.64
CA LYS A 172 -33.06 -11.45 -0.58
C LYS A 172 -32.13 -10.65 0.33
N LYS A 173 -31.52 -11.35 1.28
CA LYS A 173 -30.44 -10.81 2.13
C LYS A 173 -29.17 -10.71 1.29
N CYS A 174 -28.69 -9.50 1.08
CA CYS A 174 -27.44 -9.23 0.37
C CYS A 174 -26.44 -8.55 1.29
N LYS A 175 -25.17 -8.92 1.20
CA LYS A 175 -24.09 -8.23 1.91
C LYS A 175 -23.61 -7.07 1.05
N LYS A 176 -23.69 -5.83 1.56
CA LYS A 176 -23.10 -4.64 0.91
C LYS A 176 -22.11 -3.98 1.84
N VAL A 177 -21.05 -3.45 1.26
CA VAL A 177 -20.07 -2.64 1.98
C VAL A 177 -20.55 -1.20 1.96
N LYS A 178 -20.74 -0.61 3.14
CA LYS A 178 -21.18 0.79 3.30
C LYS A 178 -20.23 1.50 4.25
N LYS A 179 -19.97 2.77 3.96
CA LYS A 179 -19.26 3.68 4.87
C LYS A 179 -20.24 4.15 5.94
N GLU A 180 -19.89 3.96 7.20
CA GLU A 180 -20.66 4.41 8.35
C GLU A 180 -19.81 5.34 9.21
N ARG A 181 -20.45 6.33 9.83
CA ARG A 181 -19.84 7.17 10.85
C ARG A 181 -20.12 6.59 12.22
N VAL A 182 -19.06 6.35 12.99
CA VAL A 182 -19.12 5.87 14.36
C VAL A 182 -18.73 7.00 15.29
N VAL A 183 -19.62 7.38 16.20
CA VAL A 183 -19.36 8.34 17.28
C VAL A 183 -18.85 7.57 18.49
N CYS A 184 -17.75 8.03 19.08
CA CYS A 184 -17.13 7.40 20.25
C CYS A 184 -16.34 8.42 21.06
N THR A 185 -15.81 8.02 22.21
CA THR A 185 -14.82 8.83 22.95
C THR A 185 -13.44 8.75 22.30
N LYS A 186 -12.55 9.71 22.59
CA LYS A 186 -11.14 9.67 22.14
C LYS A 186 -10.41 8.42 22.64
N GLU A 187 -10.70 7.96 23.86
CA GLU A 187 -10.14 6.69 24.37
C GLU A 187 -10.56 5.49 23.51
N ASN A 188 -11.86 5.37 23.22
CA ASN A 188 -12.37 4.29 22.37
C ASN A 188 -11.81 4.33 20.95
N LEU A 189 -11.54 5.52 20.42
CA LEU A 189 -10.86 5.70 19.13
C LEU A 189 -9.42 5.16 19.18
N LEU A 190 -8.67 5.47 20.24
CA LEU A 190 -7.30 4.98 20.43
C LEU A 190 -7.27 3.45 20.63
N GLU A 191 -8.20 2.91 21.42
CA GLU A 191 -8.35 1.45 21.55
C GLU A 191 -8.65 0.77 20.22
N LYS A 192 -9.54 1.35 19.42
CA LYS A 192 -9.86 0.85 18.09
C LYS A 192 -8.62 0.81 17.20
N LEU A 193 -7.76 1.83 17.25
CA LEU A 193 -6.49 1.83 16.53
C LEU A 193 -5.57 0.71 17.06
N LYS A 194 -5.39 0.60 18.38
CA LYS A 194 -4.56 -0.46 19.01
C LYS A 194 -5.01 -1.87 18.59
N LYS A 195 -6.33 -2.10 18.48
CA LYS A 195 -6.92 -3.38 18.03
C LYS A 195 -6.75 -3.62 16.52
N THR A 196 -6.68 -2.57 15.70
CA THR A 196 -6.63 -2.68 14.23
C THR A 196 -5.22 -2.62 13.65
N ILE A 197 -4.26 -2.02 14.36
CA ILE A 197 -2.91 -1.79 13.85
C ILE A 197 -2.14 -3.08 13.59
N PHE A 198 -2.24 -4.09 14.46
CA PHE A 198 -1.50 -5.34 14.28
C PHE A 198 -2.02 -6.17 13.09
N PRO A 199 -3.34 -6.40 12.94
CA PRO A 199 -3.88 -6.98 11.71
C PRO A 199 -3.48 -6.22 10.44
N PHE A 200 -3.38 -4.89 10.52
CA PHE A 200 -2.90 -4.06 9.42
C PHE A 200 -1.41 -4.27 9.11
N MET A 201 -0.54 -4.30 10.12
CA MET A 201 0.88 -4.57 9.94
C MET A 201 1.11 -5.96 9.34
N GLN A 202 0.36 -6.97 9.78
CA GLN A 202 0.41 -8.31 9.19
C GLN A 202 -0.04 -8.30 7.72
N HIS A 203 -1.08 -7.55 7.39
CA HIS A 203 -1.50 -7.36 6.00
C HIS A 203 -0.38 -6.71 5.15
N CYS A 204 0.34 -5.71 5.69
CA CYS A 204 1.52 -5.15 5.04
C CYS A 204 2.66 -6.17 4.89
N ALA A 205 2.86 -7.04 5.88
CA ALA A 205 3.85 -8.12 5.83
C ALA A 205 3.53 -9.10 4.69
N ASN A 206 2.28 -9.56 4.61
CA ASN A 206 1.85 -10.49 3.56
C ASN A 206 2.05 -9.89 2.16
N ILE A 207 1.69 -8.62 1.97
CA ILE A 207 1.92 -7.93 0.69
C ILE A 207 3.41 -7.87 0.37
N LYS A 208 4.25 -7.50 1.34
CA LYS A 208 5.71 -7.42 1.15
C LYS A 208 6.29 -8.80 0.79
N HIS A 209 5.91 -9.83 1.54
CA HIS A 209 6.32 -11.20 1.32
C HIS A 209 5.92 -11.70 -0.08
N GLN A 210 4.67 -11.45 -0.50
CA GLN A 210 4.19 -11.82 -1.83
C GLN A 210 5.03 -11.15 -2.94
N PHE A 211 5.32 -9.85 -2.82
CA PHE A 211 6.16 -9.16 -3.80
C PHE A 211 7.58 -9.74 -3.86
N LYS A 212 8.18 -10.00 -2.70
CA LYS A 212 9.52 -10.56 -2.60
C LYS A 212 9.57 -11.96 -3.22
N THR A 213 8.68 -12.86 -2.81
CA THR A 213 8.60 -14.23 -3.32
C THR A 213 8.37 -14.26 -4.83
N ILE A 214 7.52 -13.39 -5.37
CA ILE A 214 7.31 -13.29 -6.83
C ILE A 214 8.58 -12.79 -7.54
N SER A 215 9.31 -11.84 -6.95
CA SER A 215 10.59 -11.37 -7.50
C SER A 215 11.61 -12.50 -7.54
N ASP A 216 11.77 -13.21 -6.42
CA ASP A 216 12.70 -14.33 -6.29
C ASP A 216 12.36 -15.47 -7.28
N MET A 217 11.06 -15.78 -7.46
CA MET A 217 10.61 -16.75 -8.46
C MET A 217 10.92 -16.32 -9.89
N LYS A 218 10.83 -15.02 -10.20
CA LYS A 218 11.16 -14.50 -11.54
C LYS A 218 12.65 -14.55 -11.84
N GLU A 219 13.48 -14.35 -10.82
CA GLU A 219 14.95 -14.39 -10.96
C GLU A 219 15.48 -15.82 -11.12
N ASN A 220 14.79 -16.79 -10.51
CA ASN A 220 15.19 -18.21 -10.55
C ASN A 220 14.43 -19.06 -11.57
N LEU A 221 13.60 -18.44 -12.43
CA LEU A 221 12.78 -19.16 -13.40
C LEU A 221 13.65 -19.80 -14.49
N GLY A 222 13.52 -21.11 -14.68
CA GLY A 222 14.18 -21.84 -15.77
C GLY A 222 13.71 -21.36 -17.15
N LYS A 223 14.51 -21.65 -18.20
CA LYS A 223 14.19 -21.25 -19.59
C LYS A 223 12.88 -21.84 -20.11
N ASP A 224 12.49 -23.00 -19.59
CA ASP A 224 11.29 -23.75 -19.98
C ASP A 224 10.18 -23.69 -18.92
N GLU A 225 10.32 -22.82 -17.92
CA GLU A 225 9.35 -22.65 -16.84
C GLU A 225 8.54 -21.37 -17.02
N ILE A 226 7.27 -21.41 -16.61
CA ILE A 226 6.35 -20.27 -16.70
C ILE A 226 5.76 -20.01 -15.32
N LEU A 227 5.92 -18.78 -14.83
CA LEU A 227 5.24 -18.30 -13.63
C LEU A 227 3.82 -17.81 -13.99
N LEU A 228 2.81 -18.57 -13.58
CA LEU A 228 1.41 -18.15 -13.67
C LEU A 228 0.97 -17.51 -12.35
N HIS A 229 0.82 -16.19 -12.35
CA HIS A 229 0.32 -15.43 -11.20
C HIS A 229 -1.14 -15.03 -11.44
N PHE A 230 -2.06 -15.65 -10.68
CA PHE A 230 -3.48 -15.34 -10.71
C PHE A 230 -3.84 -14.38 -9.57
N ASP A 231 -4.20 -13.14 -9.89
CA ASP A 231 -4.84 -12.23 -8.94
C ASP A 231 -6.36 -12.30 -9.15
N PHE A 232 -7.06 -12.97 -8.23
CA PHE A 232 -8.52 -12.97 -8.18
C PHE A 232 -9.03 -11.69 -7.53
N SER A 233 -8.66 -10.54 -8.08
CA SER A 233 -9.37 -9.30 -7.83
C SER A 233 -10.47 -9.19 -8.88
N GLU A 234 -11.71 -9.55 -8.54
CA GLU A 234 -12.87 -9.28 -9.39
C GLU A 234 -12.85 -7.80 -9.80
N ASN A 235 -12.45 -7.56 -11.04
CA ASN A 235 -12.60 -6.28 -11.71
C ASN A 235 -14.08 -6.07 -12.03
N PHE A 236 -14.91 -5.86 -11.00
CA PHE A 236 -16.01 -4.94 -11.20
C PHE A 236 -15.37 -3.56 -11.36
N ASN A 237 -15.29 -3.12 -12.62
CA ASN A 237 -15.10 -1.73 -12.98
C ASN A 237 -16.17 -0.92 -12.24
N CYS A 238 -15.90 -0.48 -11.01
CA CYS A 238 -16.64 0.60 -10.39
C CYS A 238 -16.27 1.86 -11.18
N LYS A 239 -17.10 2.15 -12.18
CA LYS A 239 -17.05 3.30 -13.09
C LYS A 239 -17.20 4.65 -12.38
N TYR A 240 -17.17 4.69 -11.05
CA TYR A 240 -17.29 5.90 -10.24
C TYR A 240 -16.25 5.89 -9.11
N SER A 241 -15.17 6.64 -9.36
CA SER A 241 -14.21 7.10 -8.38
C SER A 241 -14.92 7.87 -7.26
N GLY A 242 -15.04 7.27 -6.07
CA GLY A 242 -15.39 7.99 -4.84
C GLY A 242 -16.13 7.19 -3.77
N ASN A 243 -16.89 6.16 -4.13
CA ASN A 243 -17.93 5.60 -3.24
C ASN A 243 -17.83 4.10 -2.92
N SER A 244 -16.70 3.44 -3.20
CA SER A 244 -16.59 1.99 -2.97
C SER A 244 -15.19 1.54 -2.57
N VAL A 245 -15.13 0.66 -1.58
CA VAL A 245 -13.91 -0.03 -1.12
C VAL A 245 -13.95 -1.49 -1.57
N ARG A 246 -12.83 -1.98 -2.10
CA ARG A 246 -12.69 -3.37 -2.53
C ARG A 246 -12.60 -4.27 -1.28
N THR A 247 -13.41 -5.31 -1.24
CA THR A 247 -13.24 -6.40 -0.28
C THR A 247 -12.39 -7.44 -0.97
N LEU A 248 -11.08 -7.44 -0.69
CA LEU A 248 -10.21 -8.53 -1.10
C LEU A 248 -10.41 -9.68 -0.10
N TRP A 249 -10.80 -10.84 -0.61
CA TRP A 249 -10.80 -12.08 0.13
C TRP A 249 -9.37 -12.45 0.50
N ARG A 250 -9.22 -13.01 1.70
CA ARG A 250 -7.93 -13.36 2.32
C ARG A 250 -7.11 -14.30 1.42
N VAL A 251 -5.82 -14.00 1.32
CA VAL A 251 -4.78 -15.04 1.42
C VAL A 251 -4.16 -14.86 2.80
#